data_AF-G8XEL6-F1
#
_entry.id   AF-G8XEL6-F1
#
_cell.length_a   1.000
_cell.length_b   1.000
_cell.length_c   1.000
_cell.angle_alpha   90.00
_cell.angle_beta   90.00
_cell.angle_gamma   90.00
#
_symmetry.space_group_name_H-M   'P 1'
#
loop_
_entity.id
_entity.type
_entity.pdbx_description
1 polymer ?
#
loop_
_entity_poly.entity_id
_entity_poly.type
_entity_poly.pdbx_seq_one_letter_code
_entity_poly.pdbx_strand_id
1 'polypeptide(L)'
;MDAVIDFEVVLGPPVPNVTFKATGLSDTALTTTLEKIVLNSVAMVPKSAGAAVLAGLANLLALAAPKVVKDNLEGVKTADIPLSKPLGTEITVAGQTVSVKLTSPELGSHDGMFMVSGAFTVS
;
A
#
# COMPACT_ATOMS: atom_id res chain seq x y z
N MET A 1 21.45 -27.09 -6.68
CA MET A 1 22.49 -27.11 -5.62
C MET A 1 21.79 -26.51 -4.41
N ASP A 2 21.42 -27.35 -3.44
CA ASP A 2 20.62 -26.89 -2.31
C ASP A 2 21.48 -26.02 -1.39
N ALA A 3 20.91 -24.94 -0.87
CA ALA A 3 21.63 -24.04 0.02
C ALA A 3 22.00 -24.76 1.33
N VAL A 4 23.25 -24.57 1.77
CA VAL A 4 23.77 -25.21 3.00
C VAL A 4 22.92 -24.84 4.22
N ILE A 5 22.40 -23.60 4.25
CA ILE A 5 21.45 -23.10 5.24
C ILE A 5 20.24 -22.57 4.49
N ASP A 6 19.09 -23.19 4.70
CA ASP A 6 17.84 -22.81 4.06
C ASP A 6 16.67 -22.83 5.06
N PHE A 7 15.85 -21.79 5.04
CA PHE A 7 14.68 -21.63 5.90
C PHE A 7 13.46 -21.24 5.07
N GLU A 8 12.33 -21.88 5.36
CA GLU A 8 11.02 -21.35 5.01
C GLU A 8 10.62 -20.25 5.97
N VAL A 9 10.06 -19.17 5.44
CA VAL A 9 9.44 -18.12 6.25
C VAL A 9 7.95 -18.40 6.30
N VAL A 10 7.42 -18.62 7.51
CA VAL A 10 5.98 -18.79 7.74
C VAL A 10 5.44 -17.57 8.46
N LEU A 11 4.37 -16.98 7.92
CA LEU A 11 3.73 -15.79 8.46
C LEU A 11 2.43 -16.16 9.20
N GLY A 12 2.14 -15.43 10.26
CA GLY A 12 0.85 -15.47 10.95
C GLY A 12 0.20 -14.08 10.93
N PRO A 13 -0.92 -13.88 10.19
CA PRO A 13 -1.54 -14.81 9.24
C PRO A 13 -0.64 -15.05 7.99
N PRO A 14 -0.88 -16.13 7.22
CA PRO A 14 -0.08 -16.47 6.03
C PRO A 14 -0.04 -15.37 4.97
N VAL A 15 -1.16 -14.63 4.85
CA VAL A 15 -1.25 -13.41 4.07
C VAL A 15 -1.61 -12.29 5.05
N PRO A 16 -0.68 -11.34 5.32
CA PRO A 16 -0.95 -10.22 6.21
C PRO A 16 -2.11 -9.37 5.69
N ASN A 17 -3.04 -9.03 6.57
CA ASN A 17 -4.10 -8.07 6.23
C ASN A 17 -3.54 -6.66 6.35
N VAL A 18 -3.78 -5.84 5.33
CA VAL A 18 -3.35 -4.45 5.28
C VAL A 18 -4.56 -3.54 5.10
N THR A 19 -4.54 -2.39 5.77
CA THR A 19 -5.53 -1.32 5.63
C THR A 19 -4.82 -0.08 5.15
N PHE A 20 -5.32 0.49 4.06
CA PHE A 20 -4.81 1.74 3.51
C PHE A 20 -5.81 2.85 3.75
N LYS A 21 -5.28 4.03 4.02
CA LYS A 21 -6.04 5.27 4.09
C LYS A 21 -5.70 6.13 2.90
N ALA A 22 -6.72 6.62 2.20
CA ALA A 22 -6.53 7.67 1.21
C ALA A 22 -6.16 8.98 1.91
N THR A 23 -5.06 9.61 1.47
CA THR A 23 -4.47 10.79 2.13
C THR A 23 -4.28 11.96 1.18
N GLY A 24 -4.43 11.76 -0.12
CA GLY A 24 -4.41 12.83 -1.10
C GLY A 24 -4.92 12.36 -2.45
N LEU A 25 -5.21 13.31 -3.32
CA LEU A 25 -5.69 13.07 -4.67
C LEU A 25 -5.07 14.08 -5.62
N SER A 26 -4.78 13.64 -6.84
CA SER A 26 -4.34 14.46 -7.96
C SER A 26 -5.14 14.09 -9.19
N ASP A 27 -4.98 14.87 -10.27
CA ASP A 27 -5.63 14.61 -11.55
C ASP A 27 -5.43 13.19 -12.08
N THR A 28 -4.32 12.52 -11.73
CA THR A 28 -3.94 11.23 -12.32
C THR A 28 -3.73 10.11 -11.31
N ALA A 29 -3.72 10.40 -10.00
CA ALA A 29 -3.44 9.39 -8.99
C ALA A 29 -4.06 9.69 -7.61
N LEU A 30 -4.45 8.61 -6.92
CA LEU A 30 -4.83 8.58 -5.52
C LEU A 30 -3.61 8.29 -4.66
N THR A 31 -3.30 9.18 -3.75
CA THR A 31 -2.26 8.99 -2.75
C THR A 31 -2.83 8.25 -1.54
N THR A 32 -2.21 7.14 -1.17
CA THR A 32 -2.58 6.35 0.01
C THR A 32 -1.42 6.28 0.99
N THR A 33 -1.75 5.99 2.24
CA THR A 33 -0.81 5.68 3.33
C THR A 33 -1.21 4.34 3.90
N LEU A 34 -0.24 3.48 4.20
CA LEU A 34 -0.53 2.24 4.92
C LEU A 34 -0.90 2.60 6.36
N GLU A 35 -2.17 2.46 6.73
CA GLU A 35 -2.66 2.80 8.06
C GLU A 35 -2.35 1.68 9.05
N LYS A 36 -2.52 0.43 8.62
CA LYS A 36 -2.39 -0.72 9.51
C LYS A 36 -1.95 -1.97 8.77
N ILE A 37 -1.08 -2.76 9.39
CA ILE A 37 -0.73 -4.12 8.98
C ILE A 37 -0.93 -5.11 10.12
N VAL A 38 -1.69 -6.17 9.84
CA VAL A 38 -1.87 -7.30 10.76
C VAL A 38 -0.89 -8.40 10.39
N LEU A 39 0.30 -8.27 10.96
CA LEU A 39 1.30 -9.33 11.07
C LEU A 39 1.53 -9.61 12.55
N ASN A 40 1.25 -10.85 12.98
CA ASN A 40 1.29 -11.25 14.39
C ASN A 40 2.52 -12.07 14.70
N SER A 41 2.97 -12.92 13.77
CA SER A 41 4.12 -13.79 13.97
C SER A 41 4.87 -14.04 12.67
N VAL A 42 6.17 -14.27 12.80
CA VAL A 42 7.04 -14.79 11.75
C VAL A 42 7.81 -15.96 12.35
N ALA A 43 7.88 -17.07 11.64
CA ALA A 43 8.65 -18.24 12.02
C ALA A 43 9.59 -18.65 10.89
N MET A 44 10.78 -19.12 11.26
CA MET A 44 11.79 -19.64 10.35
C MET A 44 11.82 -21.16 10.48
N VAL A 45 11.23 -21.86 9.51
CA VAL A 45 11.17 -23.32 9.50
C VAL A 45 12.37 -23.86 8.73
N PRO A 46 13.27 -24.65 9.35
CA PRO A 46 14.47 -25.13 8.68
C PRO A 46 14.12 -26.12 7.55
N LYS A 47 14.74 -25.93 6.37
CA LYS A 47 14.66 -26.87 5.23
C LYS A 47 15.93 -27.71 5.05
N SER A 48 17.04 -27.28 5.66
CA SER A 48 18.32 -27.99 5.61
C SER A 48 18.82 -28.39 7.00
N ALA A 49 19.73 -29.37 7.05
CA ALA A 49 20.38 -29.77 8.29
C ALA A 49 21.16 -28.62 8.94
N GLY A 50 21.81 -27.76 8.14
CA GLY A 50 22.49 -26.56 8.62
C GLY A 50 21.52 -25.54 9.25
N ALA A 51 20.34 -25.39 8.67
CA ALA A 51 19.29 -24.53 9.22
C ALA A 51 18.69 -25.09 10.52
N ALA A 52 18.57 -26.42 10.66
CA ALA A 52 18.05 -27.04 11.87
C ALA A 52 18.89 -26.70 13.12
N VAL A 53 20.22 -26.64 12.96
CA VAL A 53 21.16 -26.25 14.05
C VAL A 53 20.94 -24.80 14.48
N LEU A 54 20.58 -23.91 13.54
CA LEU A 54 20.41 -22.47 13.79
C LEU A 54 18.97 -22.06 14.08
N ALA A 55 18.01 -23.00 14.02
CA ALA A 55 16.58 -22.70 14.05
C ALA A 55 16.15 -21.93 15.31
N GLY A 56 16.72 -22.24 16.47
CA GLY A 56 16.43 -21.51 17.71
C GLY A 56 16.84 -20.03 17.65
N LEU A 57 18.06 -19.76 17.17
CA LEU A 57 18.56 -18.39 16.99
C LEU A 57 17.77 -17.64 15.91
N ALA A 58 17.47 -18.31 14.80
CA ALA A 58 16.70 -17.72 13.70
C ALA A 58 15.28 -17.33 14.16
N ASN A 59 14.60 -18.20 14.92
CA ASN A 59 13.26 -17.89 15.43
C ASN A 59 13.28 -16.82 16.52
N LEU A 60 14.32 -16.77 17.37
CA LEU A 60 14.50 -15.67 18.33
C LEU A 60 14.58 -14.30 17.62
N LEU A 61 15.30 -14.23 16.50
CA LEU A 61 15.35 -13.02 15.68
C LEU A 61 14.00 -12.74 14.99
N ALA A 62 13.30 -13.78 14.54
CA ALA A 62 12.00 -13.64 13.86
C ALA A 62 10.90 -13.05 14.76
N LEU A 63 11.00 -13.19 16.09
CA LEU A 63 10.07 -12.56 17.04
C LEU A 63 10.00 -11.03 16.92
N ALA A 64 11.09 -10.39 16.48
CA ALA A 64 11.12 -8.94 16.28
C ALA A 64 10.46 -8.51 14.97
N ALA A 65 10.37 -9.40 13.98
CA ALA A 65 9.95 -9.05 12.63
C ALA A 65 8.56 -8.39 12.54
N PRO A 66 7.50 -8.89 13.23
CA PRO A 66 6.19 -8.23 13.20
C PRO A 66 6.23 -6.76 13.64
N LYS A 67 7.01 -6.45 14.68
CA LYS A 67 7.14 -5.08 15.19
C LYS A 67 7.92 -4.22 14.21
N VAL A 68 9.07 -4.71 13.73
CA VAL A 68 9.92 -3.98 12.77
C VAL A 68 9.13 -3.64 11.50
N VAL A 69 8.36 -4.58 10.96
CA VAL A 69 7.51 -4.35 9.79
C VAL A 69 6.47 -3.26 10.06
N LYS A 70 5.79 -3.30 11.22
CA LYS A 70 4.82 -2.26 11.60
C LYS A 70 5.47 -0.89 11.71
N ASP A 71 6.56 -0.78 12.47
CA ASP A 71 7.25 0.49 12.72
C ASP A 71 7.78 1.14 11.43
N ASN A 72 8.18 0.34 10.43
CA ASN A 72 8.75 0.85 9.19
C ASN A 72 7.72 1.11 8.08
N LEU A 73 6.52 0.52 8.16
CA LEU A 73 5.53 0.60 7.08
C LEU A 73 4.25 1.34 7.49
N GLU A 74 3.79 1.22 8.73
CA GLU A 74 2.58 1.93 9.17
C GLU A 74 2.84 3.45 9.23
N GLY A 75 1.89 4.23 8.72
CA GLY A 75 2.01 5.69 8.61
C GLY A 75 2.89 6.17 7.46
N VAL A 76 3.51 5.27 6.69
CA VAL A 76 4.34 5.63 5.54
C VAL A 76 3.48 5.77 4.29
N LYS A 77 3.68 6.89 3.57
CA LYS A 77 3.05 7.14 2.26
C LYS A 77 3.40 5.98 1.32
N THR A 78 2.39 5.34 0.75
CA THR A 78 2.59 4.25 -0.21
C THR A 78 2.73 4.82 -1.62
N ALA A 79 3.03 3.95 -2.59
CA ALA A 79 3.02 4.35 -3.99
C ALA A 79 1.65 4.91 -4.39
N ASP A 80 1.66 5.94 -5.22
CA ASP A 80 0.43 6.55 -5.73
C ASP A 80 -0.30 5.54 -6.64
N ILE A 81 -1.60 5.37 -6.41
CA ILE A 81 -2.45 4.47 -7.18
C ILE A 81 -2.96 5.26 -8.40
N PRO A 82 -2.61 4.86 -9.64
CA PRO A 82 -3.04 5.60 -10.82
C PRO A 82 -4.55 5.53 -10.99
N LEU A 83 -5.14 6.65 -11.40
CA LEU A 83 -6.54 6.70 -11.81
C LEU A 83 -6.66 6.23 -13.25
N SER A 84 -7.68 5.43 -13.55
CA SER A 84 -7.94 4.92 -14.91
C SER A 84 -8.36 6.02 -15.89
N LYS A 85 -8.86 7.15 -15.38
CA LYS A 85 -9.19 8.36 -16.13
C LYS A 85 -8.82 9.59 -15.30
N PRO A 86 -8.32 10.66 -15.93
CA PRO A 86 -8.06 11.90 -15.22
C PRO A 86 -9.32 12.50 -14.59
N LEU A 87 -9.15 13.23 -13.48
CA LEU A 87 -10.22 14.01 -12.83
C LEU A 87 -10.50 15.30 -13.60
N GLY A 88 -11.09 15.13 -14.79
CA GLY A 88 -11.42 16.19 -15.70
C GLY A 88 -11.97 15.64 -17.00
N THR A 89 -12.49 16.52 -17.85
CA THR A 89 -12.92 16.17 -19.20
C THR A 89 -12.48 17.24 -20.17
N GLU A 90 -12.17 16.81 -21.38
CA GLU A 90 -12.04 17.71 -22.52
C GLU A 90 -13.38 17.72 -23.26
N ILE A 91 -13.84 18.92 -23.61
CA ILE A 91 -15.07 19.12 -24.37
C ILE A 91 -14.69 19.88 -25.63
N THR A 92 -14.91 19.28 -26.80
CA THR A 92 -14.71 19.98 -28.08
C THR A 92 -16.00 20.69 -28.48
N VAL A 93 -15.96 22.01 -28.58
CA VAL A 93 -17.08 22.84 -29.04
C VAL A 93 -16.60 23.69 -30.21
N ALA A 94 -17.26 23.53 -31.37
CA ALA A 94 -16.97 24.30 -32.59
C ALA A 94 -15.47 24.32 -33.00
N GLY A 95 -14.76 23.18 -32.83
CA GLY A 95 -13.35 23.04 -33.19
C GLY A 95 -12.36 23.56 -32.14
N GLN A 96 -12.84 24.12 -31.03
CA GLN A 96 -12.02 24.50 -29.88
C GLN A 96 -12.15 23.44 -28.78
N THR A 97 -11.01 23.07 -28.17
CA THR A 97 -10.99 22.12 -27.05
C THR A 97 -10.97 22.90 -25.75
N VAL A 98 -11.99 22.68 -24.94
CA VAL A 98 -12.12 23.26 -23.61
C VAL A 98 -11.75 22.18 -22.59
N SER A 99 -10.71 22.43 -21.80
CA SER A 99 -10.29 21.53 -20.73
C SER A 99 -10.97 21.94 -19.43
N VAL A 100 -11.73 21.01 -18.83
CA VAL A 100 -12.33 21.18 -17.50
C VAL A 100 -11.58 20.27 -16.54
N LYS A 101 -10.85 20.87 -15.59
CA LYS A 101 -10.07 20.14 -14.58
C LYS A 101 -10.47 20.56 -13.17
N LEU A 102 -10.42 19.61 -12.24
CA LEU A 102 -10.57 19.90 -10.82
C LEU A 102 -9.24 20.46 -10.27
N THR A 103 -9.24 21.72 -9.83
CA THR A 103 -8.12 22.31 -9.11
C THR A 103 -8.24 22.01 -7.62
N SER A 104 -7.20 21.39 -7.06
CA SER A 104 -7.13 20.97 -5.66
C SER A 104 -8.26 20.00 -5.26
N PRO A 105 -8.32 18.80 -5.87
CA PRO A 105 -9.34 17.83 -5.52
C PRO A 105 -9.19 17.38 -4.06
N GLU A 106 -10.30 17.44 -3.33
CA GLU A 106 -10.44 17.03 -1.95
C GLU A 106 -11.15 15.68 -1.85
N LEU A 107 -10.74 14.89 -0.86
CA LEU A 107 -11.31 13.59 -0.57
C LEU A 107 -12.34 13.70 0.55
N GLY A 108 -13.56 13.25 0.27
CA GLY A 108 -14.65 13.17 1.22
C GLY A 108 -15.27 11.78 1.29
N SER A 109 -16.08 11.55 2.31
CA SER A 109 -16.95 10.39 2.39
C SER A 109 -18.36 10.83 2.79
N HIS A 110 -19.36 10.33 2.06
CA HIS A 110 -20.77 10.54 2.35
C HIS A 110 -21.51 9.21 2.16
N ASP A 111 -22.26 8.76 3.16
CA ASP A 111 -23.00 7.48 3.15
C ASP A 111 -22.18 6.26 2.70
N GLY A 112 -20.90 6.19 3.10
CA GLY A 112 -20.00 5.10 2.73
C GLY A 112 -19.52 5.15 1.27
N MET A 113 -19.92 6.16 0.49
CA MET A 113 -19.34 6.45 -0.81
C MET A 113 -18.14 7.38 -0.67
N PHE A 114 -17.10 7.09 -1.45
CA PHE A 114 -15.96 7.98 -1.61
C PHE A 114 -16.34 9.10 -2.58
N MET A 115 -16.19 10.35 -2.15
CA MET A 115 -16.50 11.52 -2.95
C MET A 115 -15.23 12.30 -3.26
N VAL A 116 -15.17 12.81 -4.49
CA VAL A 116 -14.16 13.76 -4.92
C VAL A 116 -14.86 15.08 -5.18
N SER A 117 -14.41 16.14 -4.51
CA SER A 117 -14.92 17.50 -4.68
C SER A 117 -13.77 18.47 -4.94
N GLY A 118 -14.04 19.63 -5.52
CA GLY A 118 -13.01 20.65 -5.74
C GLY A 118 -13.54 21.80 -6.57
N ALA A 119 -12.75 22.86 -6.67
CA ALA A 119 -13.00 23.91 -7.65
C ALA A 119 -12.66 23.38 -9.04
N PHE A 120 -13.35 23.84 -10.08
CA PHE A 120 -12.96 23.52 -11.45
C PHE A 120 -12.41 24.75 -12.16
N THR A 121 -11.45 24.53 -13.05
CA THR A 121 -10.93 25.57 -13.94
C THR A 121 -11.24 25.18 -15.38
N VAL A 122 -11.58 26.18 -16.18
CA VAL A 122 -11.90 26.04 -17.61
C VAL A 122 -10.86 26.82 -18.40
N SER A 123 -10.19 26.14 -19.34
CA SER A 123 -9.18 26.74 -20.22
C SER A 123 -9.28 26.20 -21.64
#